data_AF-A0AAG5DUR5-F1
#
_entry.id   AF-A0AAG5DUR5-F1
#
_cell.length_a   1.000
_cell.length_b   1.000
_cell.length_c   1.000
_cell.angle_alpha   90.00
_cell.angle_beta   90.00
_cell.angle_gamma   90.00
#
_symmetry.space_group_name_H-M   'P 1'
#
loop_
_entity.id
_entity.type
_entity.pdbx_description
1 polymer ?
#
loop_
_entity_poly.entity_id
_entity_poly.type
_entity_poly.pdbx_seq_one_letter_code
_entity_poly.pdbx_strand_id
1 'polypeptide(L)'
;MSSDDSSGDSEMEPKPSTSKVTANGSDTKQKRKRLQDYLDEKAAREVAERAEEALRRRRKRGLADDEEDPEEASYPVINPVNFVKNKEIRHKRFKRMMGLKKKEEKATKKTRKLEGIPSAPMHTIETLREKDETTVTNVQAEDQEEVVNDLANDEFCEYYQKSYEPKVLITFNQSPHWRSSQFAKLLKKMIPNSCVHQRNYTRLKNVCKSAIREEFTDLLVINEWRKKPEGLLVIHLPEGPTAHFKVSNYKSLKELRRTIKNISTHRPEVILNNFTTRLGLTVGRMLGALFHYEPEFRGRRVVTFHNQRDYIFFRHHLYEFDKNGKRVKLRELGPRFTLKLRSLQVGLFDGKCGDYEWMITNKRHQMEGRRRFFL
;
A
#
# COMPACT_ATOMS: atom_id res chain seq x y z
N MET A 1 27.44 -73.11 53.95
CA MET A 1 26.95 -72.46 55.17
C MET A 1 25.69 -71.71 54.76
N SER A 2 24.54 -72.40 54.81
CA SER A 2 23.56 -72.35 55.93
C SER A 2 22.86 -70.99 55.93
N SER A 3 21.55 -70.81 55.76
CA SER A 3 20.33 -71.63 55.96
C SER A 3 19.16 -70.83 55.34
N ASP A 4 18.20 -71.43 54.63
CA ASP A 4 16.84 -71.86 55.09
C ASP A 4 16.15 -70.83 56.03
N ASP A 5 14.88 -70.41 55.91
CA ASP A 5 13.65 -71.01 55.37
C ASP A 5 12.57 -69.89 55.19
N SER A 6 11.75 -69.90 54.11
CA SER A 6 10.31 -70.30 54.04
C SER A 6 9.37 -69.50 54.97
N SER A 7 8.29 -68.83 54.52
CA SER A 7 7.09 -69.26 53.76
C SER A 7 6.36 -68.03 53.14
N GLY A 8 5.69 -68.03 51.97
CA GLY A 8 4.60 -68.90 51.46
C GLY A 8 3.26 -68.40 52.03
N ASP A 9 2.29 -67.80 51.32
CA ASP A 9 1.51 -68.21 50.13
C ASP A 9 0.87 -66.96 49.47
N SER A 10 0.92 -66.73 48.15
CA SER A 10 0.03 -67.26 47.06
C SER A 10 -1.46 -66.99 47.32
N GLU A 11 -2.25 -66.38 46.44
CA GLU A 11 -2.57 -66.70 45.04
C GLU A 11 -3.05 -65.38 44.37
N MET A 12 -3.09 -65.15 43.05
CA MET A 12 -3.61 -65.99 41.99
C MET A 12 -3.27 -65.31 40.64
N GLU A 13 -2.60 -66.03 39.74
CA GLU A 13 -2.58 -65.75 38.28
C GLU A 13 -3.82 -66.43 37.64
N PRO A 14 -4.29 -66.13 36.38
CA PRO A 14 -3.46 -65.75 35.22
C PRO A 14 -4.05 -64.71 34.25
N LYS A 15 -3.17 -64.24 33.35
CA LYS A 15 -3.52 -63.44 32.15
C LYS A 15 -4.27 -64.30 31.13
N PRO A 16 -5.04 -63.65 30.22
CA PRO A 16 -4.64 -63.78 28.82
C PRO A 16 -4.63 -62.46 28.04
N SER A 17 -3.75 -62.44 27.04
CA SER A 17 -3.54 -61.43 26.01
C SER A 17 -4.78 -61.16 25.15
N THR A 18 -4.97 -59.91 24.67
CA THR A 18 -4.95 -59.56 23.23
C THR A 18 -5.35 -58.10 22.96
N SER A 19 -4.79 -57.56 21.86
CA SER A 19 -5.21 -56.39 21.06
C SER A 19 -5.24 -54.99 21.71
N LYS A 20 -4.17 -54.22 21.45
CA LYS A 20 -4.19 -52.74 21.53
C LYS A 20 -4.98 -52.17 20.35
N VAL A 21 -6.19 -51.68 20.61
CA VAL A 21 -6.87 -50.68 19.79
C VAL A 21 -6.68 -49.34 20.49
N THR A 22 -5.77 -48.50 20.01
CA THR A 22 -5.64 -47.12 20.49
C THR A 22 -6.70 -46.26 19.82
N ALA A 23 -7.81 -46.03 20.51
CA ALA A 23 -8.77 -45.00 20.17
C ALA A 23 -8.11 -43.62 20.32
N ASN A 24 -8.01 -42.87 19.23
CA ASN A 24 -7.63 -41.46 19.24
C ASN A 24 -8.77 -40.62 19.86
N GLY A 25 -8.77 -40.49 21.18
CA GLY A 25 -9.46 -39.41 21.87
C GLY A 25 -8.59 -38.16 21.83
N SER A 26 -8.94 -37.19 20.98
CA SER A 26 -8.29 -35.89 20.95
C SER A 26 -8.68 -35.09 22.19
N ASP A 27 -7.95 -35.30 23.28
CA ASP A 27 -8.12 -34.57 24.53
C ASP A 27 -7.48 -33.18 24.37
N THR A 28 -8.20 -32.26 23.72
CA THR A 28 -7.81 -30.84 23.64
C THR A 28 -7.90 -30.24 25.04
N LYS A 29 -6.78 -30.24 25.77
CA LYS A 29 -6.60 -29.49 27.03
C LYS A 29 -7.05 -28.03 26.81
N GLN A 30 -8.21 -27.69 27.38
CA GLN A 30 -8.75 -26.33 27.36
C GLN A 30 -7.73 -25.36 27.96
N LYS A 31 -7.26 -24.39 27.17
CA LYS A 31 -6.43 -23.30 27.69
C LYS A 31 -7.26 -22.53 28.72
N ARG A 32 -6.72 -22.35 29.93
CA ARG A 32 -7.34 -21.55 31.00
C ARG A 32 -7.70 -20.16 30.46
N LYS A 33 -9.00 -19.85 30.38
CA LYS A 33 -9.55 -18.53 30.05
C LYS A 33 -8.97 -17.48 31.01
N ARG A 34 -8.68 -16.28 30.51
CA ARG A 34 -8.20 -15.18 31.35
C ARG A 34 -9.36 -14.69 32.22
N LEU A 35 -9.06 -14.10 33.38
CA LEU A 35 -10.09 -13.55 34.29
C LEU A 35 -11.04 -12.58 33.56
N GLN A 36 -10.51 -11.81 32.61
CA GLN A 36 -11.29 -10.90 31.79
C GLN A 36 -12.32 -11.62 30.90
N ASP A 37 -12.01 -12.81 30.40
CA ASP A 37 -12.90 -13.59 29.56
C ASP A 37 -14.08 -14.13 30.39
N TYR A 38 -13.85 -14.51 31.65
CA TYR A 38 -14.91 -14.88 32.59
C TYR A 38 -15.83 -13.70 32.93
N LEU A 39 -15.26 -12.51 33.11
CA LEU A 39 -16.05 -11.30 33.37
C LEU A 39 -16.89 -10.89 32.16
N ASP A 40 -16.33 -11.00 30.95
CA ASP A 40 -17.06 -10.71 29.72
C ASP A 40 -18.15 -11.77 29.43
N GLU A 41 -17.90 -13.04 29.72
CA GLU A 41 -18.89 -14.12 29.61
C GLU A 41 -20.03 -13.99 30.63
N LYS A 42 -19.70 -13.60 31.87
CA LYS A 42 -20.70 -13.29 32.91
C LYS A 42 -21.56 -12.09 32.51
N ALA A 43 -20.94 -11.01 32.02
CA ALA A 43 -21.67 -9.85 31.53
C ALA A 43 -22.56 -10.17 30.32
N ALA A 44 -22.12 -11.05 29.42
CA ALA A 44 -22.93 -11.51 28.29
C ALA A 44 -24.13 -12.33 28.75
N ARG A 45 -23.97 -13.21 29.75
CA ARG A 45 -25.09 -13.96 30.33
C ARG A 45 -26.11 -13.06 31.03
N GLU A 46 -25.67 -12.08 31.81
CA GLU A 46 -26.58 -11.13 32.47
C GLU A 46 -27.36 -10.27 31.45
N VAL A 47 -26.76 -9.97 30.30
CA VAL A 47 -27.44 -9.26 29.21
C VAL A 47 -28.44 -10.18 28.50
N ALA A 48 -28.07 -11.43 28.24
CA ALA A 48 -28.97 -12.43 27.65
C ALA A 48 -30.16 -12.73 28.57
N GLU A 49 -29.94 -12.90 29.87
CA GLU A 49 -30.97 -13.13 30.88
C GLU A 49 -31.92 -11.92 31.00
N ARG A 50 -31.40 -10.68 30.96
CA ARG A 50 -32.26 -9.48 30.89
C ARG A 50 -33.09 -9.42 29.61
N ALA A 51 -32.51 -9.79 28.47
CA ALA A 51 -33.22 -9.82 27.19
C ALA A 51 -34.32 -10.90 27.19
N GLU A 52 -34.04 -12.06 27.78
CA GLU A 52 -34.99 -13.16 27.95
C GLU A 52 -36.10 -12.78 28.94
N GLU A 53 -35.79 -12.11 30.05
CA GLU A 53 -36.80 -11.63 31.00
C GLU A 53 -37.70 -10.55 30.36
N ALA A 54 -37.13 -9.67 29.52
CA ALA A 54 -37.89 -8.69 28.75
C ALA A 54 -38.83 -9.36 27.72
N LEU A 55 -38.35 -10.36 26.99
CA LEU A 55 -39.18 -11.19 26.10
C LEU A 55 -40.26 -11.94 26.87
N ARG A 56 -39.94 -12.48 28.05
CA ARG A 56 -40.91 -13.17 28.92
C ARG A 56 -41.99 -12.23 29.44
N ARG A 57 -41.64 -10.97 29.74
CA ARG A 57 -42.61 -9.92 30.09
C ARG A 57 -43.51 -9.54 28.90
N ARG A 58 -42.97 -9.44 27.67
CA ARG A 58 -43.77 -9.25 26.44
C ARG A 58 -44.73 -10.41 26.20
N ARG A 59 -44.25 -11.65 26.28
CA ARG A 59 -45.07 -12.86 26.14
C ARG A 59 -46.18 -12.94 27.19
N LYS A 60 -45.89 -12.55 28.45
CA LYS A 60 -46.90 -12.50 29.52
C LYS A 60 -47.98 -11.44 29.27
N ARG A 61 -47.68 -10.41 28.47
CA ARG A 61 -48.62 -9.38 28.01
C ARG A 61 -49.36 -9.78 26.72
N GLY A 62 -49.09 -10.95 26.14
CA GLY A 62 -49.77 -11.46 24.96
C GLY A 62 -49.27 -10.90 23.62
N LEU A 63 -48.15 -10.18 23.60
CA LEU A 63 -47.54 -9.65 22.37
C LEU A 63 -46.68 -10.72 21.68
N ALA A 64 -46.87 -10.90 20.37
CA ALA A 64 -46.00 -11.72 19.54
C ALA A 64 -44.60 -11.11 19.42
N ASP A 65 -43.57 -11.94 19.19
CA ASP A 65 -42.16 -11.48 19.18
C ASP A 65 -41.90 -10.40 18.10
N ASP A 66 -42.75 -10.31 17.06
CA ASP A 66 -42.68 -9.39 15.91
C ASP A 66 -43.64 -8.17 15.97
N GLU A 67 -44.49 -8.03 17.00
CA GLU A 67 -45.40 -6.87 17.13
C GLU A 67 -44.79 -5.74 17.96
N GLU A 68 -44.77 -4.50 17.45
CA GLU A 68 -44.31 -3.31 18.20
C GLU A 68 -45.16 -3.09 19.46
N ASP A 69 -44.53 -2.91 20.62
CA ASP A 69 -45.21 -2.74 21.92
C ASP A 69 -45.99 -1.40 21.92
N PRO A 70 -47.34 -1.40 21.99
CA PRO A 70 -48.15 -0.19 21.86
C PRO A 70 -47.88 0.86 22.96
N GLU A 71 -47.25 0.47 24.07
CA GLU A 71 -46.88 1.38 25.18
C GLU A 71 -45.51 2.02 25.03
N GLU A 72 -44.66 1.59 24.09
CA GLU A 72 -43.38 2.24 23.82
C GLU A 72 -43.57 3.43 22.89
N ALA A 73 -44.37 4.39 23.33
CA ALA A 73 -44.57 5.66 22.64
C ALA A 73 -43.23 6.40 22.55
N SER A 74 -42.57 6.30 21.39
CA SER A 74 -41.38 7.07 21.05
C SER A 74 -41.79 8.52 20.79
N TYR A 75 -41.85 9.32 21.86
CA TYR A 75 -42.11 10.75 21.73
C TYR A 75 -40.99 11.39 20.89
N PRO A 76 -41.31 12.13 19.83
CA PRO A 76 -40.29 12.80 19.03
C PRO A 76 -39.50 13.74 19.94
N VAL A 77 -38.17 13.72 19.81
CA VAL A 77 -37.31 14.59 20.63
C VAL A 77 -37.54 16.04 20.21
N ILE A 78 -38.41 16.74 20.96
CA ILE A 78 -38.91 18.09 20.65
C ILE A 78 -37.79 19.13 20.51
N ASN A 79 -36.57 18.86 21.01
CA ASN A 79 -35.42 19.74 20.84
C ASN A 79 -34.11 18.96 20.59
N PRO A 80 -33.73 18.72 19.31
CA PRO A 80 -32.44 18.13 18.98
C PRO A 80 -31.30 19.02 19.50
N VAL A 81 -30.17 18.41 19.87
CA VAL A 81 -29.01 19.14 20.43
C VAL A 81 -28.59 20.33 19.57
N ASN A 82 -28.76 20.26 18.25
CA ASN A 82 -28.42 21.32 17.30
C ASN A 82 -29.22 22.62 17.50
N PHE A 83 -30.44 22.56 18.05
CA PHE A 83 -31.32 23.72 18.23
C PHE A 83 -31.05 24.49 19.54
N VAL A 84 -30.21 23.96 20.43
CA VAL A 84 -29.86 24.62 21.69
C VAL A 84 -28.96 25.82 21.39
N LYS A 85 -29.46 27.06 21.50
CA LYS A 85 -28.69 28.29 21.20
C LYS A 85 -27.47 28.50 22.11
N ASN A 86 -27.56 28.11 23.39
CA ASN A 86 -26.45 28.23 24.35
C ASN A 86 -25.33 27.20 24.03
N LYS A 87 -24.13 27.70 23.71
CA LYS A 87 -22.96 26.89 23.34
C LYS A 87 -22.52 25.90 24.41
N GLU A 88 -22.53 26.30 25.68
CA GLU A 88 -22.07 25.44 26.79
C GLU A 88 -23.02 24.28 27.03
N ILE A 89 -24.32 24.57 27.06
CA ILE A 89 -25.37 23.56 27.22
C ILE A 89 -25.37 22.61 26.02
N ARG A 90 -25.24 23.15 24.79
CA ARG A 90 -25.14 22.35 23.56
C ARG A 90 -23.94 21.40 23.60
N HIS A 91 -22.75 21.91 23.96
CA HIS A 91 -21.52 21.12 24.04
C HIS A 91 -21.61 20.03 25.10
N LYS A 92 -22.15 20.35 26.28
CA LYS A 92 -22.35 19.36 27.37
C LYS A 92 -23.32 18.26 26.95
N ARG A 93 -24.44 18.60 26.31
CA ARG A 93 -25.40 17.63 25.76
C ARG A 93 -24.79 16.78 24.65
N PHE A 94 -24.06 17.39 23.72
CA PHE A 94 -23.37 16.68 22.63
C PHE A 94 -22.34 15.69 23.17
N LYS A 95 -21.52 16.08 24.15
CA LYS A 95 -20.57 15.17 24.82
C LYS A 95 -21.27 13.98 25.49
N ARG A 96 -22.41 14.21 26.15
CA ARG A 96 -23.20 13.14 26.78
C ARG A 96 -23.77 12.19 25.72
N MET A 97 -24.34 12.72 24.65
CA MET A 97 -24.85 11.93 23.50
C MET A 97 -23.75 11.08 22.87
N MET A 98 -22.59 11.66 22.57
CA MET A 98 -21.44 10.94 22.01
C MET A 98 -20.90 9.87 22.97
N GLY A 99 -20.93 10.14 24.28
CA GLY A 99 -20.55 9.20 25.31
C GLY A 99 -21.47 7.97 25.38
N LEU A 100 -22.79 8.19 25.30
CA LEU A 100 -23.79 7.12 25.25
C LEU A 100 -23.66 6.29 23.97
N LYS A 101 -23.60 6.95 22.81
CA LYS A 101 -23.39 6.30 21.52
C LYS A 101 -22.15 5.41 21.50
N LYS A 102 -21.03 5.88 22.07
CA LYS A 102 -19.79 5.08 22.18
C LYS A 102 -19.93 3.87 23.12
N LYS A 103 -20.78 3.95 24.15
CA LYS A 103 -21.06 2.81 25.03
C LYS A 103 -21.92 1.76 24.30
N GLU A 104 -22.95 2.20 23.58
CA GLU A 104 -23.80 1.34 22.74
C GLU A 104 -23.01 0.67 21.62
N GLU A 105 -22.17 1.41 20.88
CA GLU A 105 -21.27 0.87 19.86
C GLU A 105 -20.29 -0.19 20.42
N LYS A 106 -19.86 -0.04 21.68
CA LYS A 106 -19.03 -1.06 22.34
C LYS A 106 -19.84 -2.29 22.71
N ALA A 107 -21.06 -2.12 23.23
CA ALA A 107 -21.94 -3.22 23.59
C ALA A 107 -22.32 -4.05 22.36
N THR A 108 -22.76 -3.40 21.29
CA THR A 108 -23.06 -4.04 19.98
C THR A 108 -21.83 -4.72 19.37
N LYS A 109 -20.63 -4.12 19.50
CA LYS A 109 -19.40 -4.80 19.05
C LYS A 109 -19.06 -6.02 19.89
N LYS A 110 -19.43 -6.05 21.19
CA LYS A 110 -19.26 -7.23 22.05
C LYS A 110 -20.25 -8.34 21.67
N THR A 111 -21.52 -8.02 21.49
CA THR A 111 -22.54 -9.00 21.08
C THR A 111 -22.19 -9.60 19.71
N ARG A 112 -21.84 -8.77 18.72
CA ARG A 112 -21.42 -9.23 17.39
C ARG A 112 -20.22 -10.16 17.42
N LYS A 113 -19.26 -9.93 18.33
CA LYS A 113 -18.10 -10.81 18.51
C LYS A 113 -18.48 -12.15 19.13
N LEU A 114 -19.44 -12.15 20.05
CA LEU A 114 -19.95 -13.35 20.71
C LEU A 114 -20.72 -14.23 19.71
N GLU A 115 -21.51 -13.60 18.84
CA GLU A 115 -22.28 -14.23 17.76
C GLU A 115 -21.42 -14.64 16.55
N GLY A 116 -20.13 -14.29 16.53
CA GLY A 116 -19.21 -14.65 15.44
C GLY A 116 -19.47 -13.93 14.10
N ILE A 117 -20.36 -12.94 14.06
CA ILE A 117 -20.72 -12.23 12.82
C ILE A 117 -19.53 -11.37 12.36
N PRO A 118 -19.05 -11.53 11.11
CA PRO A 118 -17.96 -10.72 10.59
C PRO A 118 -18.32 -9.24 10.56
N SER A 119 -17.30 -8.38 10.65
CA SER A 119 -17.55 -6.94 10.55
C SER A 119 -18.04 -6.57 9.16
N ALA A 120 -19.02 -5.66 9.09
CA ALA A 120 -19.34 -5.00 7.84
C ALA A 120 -18.05 -4.45 7.20
N PRO A 121 -17.88 -4.61 5.87
CA PRO A 121 -16.70 -4.16 5.17
C PRO A 121 -16.54 -2.64 5.33
N MET A 122 -15.31 -2.21 5.59
CA MET A 122 -15.01 -0.80 5.82
C MET A 122 -14.97 -0.09 4.46
N HIS A 123 -15.78 0.96 4.30
CA HIS A 123 -15.69 1.82 3.13
C HIS A 123 -14.40 2.65 3.17
N THR A 124 -13.36 2.18 2.49
CA THR A 124 -12.12 2.95 2.28
C THR A 124 -12.18 3.73 0.96
N ILE A 125 -11.28 4.70 0.78
CA ILE A 125 -11.15 5.43 -0.48
C ILE A 125 -10.83 4.50 -1.65
N GLU A 126 -10.08 3.41 -1.41
CA GLU A 126 -9.80 2.42 -2.45
C GLU A 126 -11.03 1.57 -2.78
N THR A 127 -11.82 1.18 -1.77
CA THR A 127 -13.08 0.43 -1.98
C THR A 127 -14.13 1.25 -2.71
N LEU A 128 -14.17 2.56 -2.45
CA LEU A 128 -15.08 3.50 -3.09
C LEU A 128 -14.46 4.18 -4.32
N ARG A 129 -13.37 3.63 -4.87
CA ARG A 129 -12.75 4.16 -6.08
C ARG A 129 -13.74 4.11 -7.23
N GLU A 130 -13.77 5.18 -8.02
CA GLU A 130 -14.53 5.21 -9.27
C GLU A 130 -13.91 4.22 -10.25
N LYS A 131 -14.73 3.32 -10.80
CA LYS A 131 -14.24 2.33 -11.76
C LYS A 131 -13.82 3.07 -13.03
N ASP A 132 -12.56 2.90 -13.42
CA ASP A 132 -12.03 3.44 -14.68
C ASP A 132 -12.02 2.33 -15.72
N GLU A 133 -12.58 2.60 -16.90
CA GLU A 133 -12.65 1.68 -18.04
C GLU A 133 -11.26 1.22 -18.50
N THR A 134 -10.24 2.07 -18.32
CA THR A 134 -8.86 1.78 -18.71
C THR A 134 -8.09 0.92 -17.70
N THR A 135 -8.74 0.45 -16.62
CA THR A 135 -8.12 -0.36 -15.58
C THR A 135 -7.87 -1.79 -16.06
N VAL A 136 -6.60 -2.17 -16.15
CA VAL A 136 -6.15 -3.50 -16.53
C VAL A 136 -5.97 -4.34 -15.27
N THR A 137 -6.86 -5.32 -15.07
CA THR A 137 -6.81 -6.21 -13.89
C THR A 137 -5.86 -7.38 -14.11
N ASN A 138 -5.83 -7.93 -15.33
CA ASN A 138 -4.91 -9.01 -15.69
C ASN A 138 -4.51 -8.91 -17.16
N VAL A 139 -3.26 -8.50 -17.41
CA VAL A 139 -2.70 -8.29 -18.76
C VAL A 139 -2.84 -9.53 -19.66
N GLN A 140 -2.99 -10.73 -19.09
CA GLN A 140 -3.11 -12.00 -19.82
C GLN A 140 -4.55 -12.46 -20.10
N ALA A 141 -5.56 -11.65 -19.79
CA ALA A 141 -6.95 -11.99 -20.13
C ALA A 141 -7.22 -11.81 -21.63
N GLU A 142 -8.00 -12.72 -22.24
CA GLU A 142 -8.38 -12.70 -23.66
C GLU A 142 -9.08 -11.38 -24.06
N ASP A 143 -9.82 -10.76 -23.14
CA ASP A 143 -10.48 -9.46 -23.36
C ASP A 143 -9.51 -8.26 -23.46
N GLN A 144 -8.20 -8.47 -23.33
CA GLN A 144 -7.18 -7.41 -23.25
C GLN A 144 -6.07 -7.52 -24.30
N GLU A 145 -6.32 -8.22 -25.42
CA GLU A 145 -5.39 -8.36 -26.55
C GLU A 145 -4.89 -7.00 -27.09
N GLU A 146 -5.76 -5.98 -27.14
CA GLU A 146 -5.37 -4.63 -27.57
C GLU A 146 -4.26 -4.03 -26.68
N VAL A 147 -4.37 -4.21 -25.36
CA VAL A 147 -3.37 -3.71 -24.41
C VAL A 147 -2.05 -4.44 -24.60
N VAL A 148 -2.08 -5.76 -24.84
CA VAL A 148 -0.86 -6.53 -25.11
C VAL A 148 -0.21 -6.05 -26.41
N ASN A 149 -1.01 -5.81 -27.46
CA ASN A 149 -0.52 -5.28 -28.72
C ASN A 149 0.06 -3.88 -28.56
N ASP A 150 -0.55 -3.00 -27.76
CA ASP A 150 0.00 -1.69 -27.43
C ASP A 150 1.37 -1.84 -26.73
N LEU A 151 1.47 -2.70 -25.72
CA LEU A 151 2.70 -2.92 -24.95
C LEU A 151 3.81 -3.60 -25.76
N ALA A 152 3.45 -4.29 -26.85
CA ALA A 152 4.39 -4.93 -27.76
C ALA A 152 4.89 -3.99 -28.86
N ASN A 153 4.18 -2.89 -29.12
CA ASN A 153 4.54 -1.91 -30.15
C ASN A 153 4.85 -0.53 -29.56
N ASP A 154 4.99 -0.42 -28.24
CA ASP A 154 5.33 0.83 -27.57
C ASP A 154 6.81 1.20 -27.76
N GLU A 155 7.13 2.45 -27.42
CA GLU A 155 8.49 2.99 -27.55
C GLU A 155 9.50 2.26 -26.65
N PHE A 156 9.04 1.53 -25.64
CA PHE A 156 9.88 0.79 -24.70
C PHE A 156 10.05 -0.69 -25.08
N CYS A 157 9.45 -1.16 -26.17
CA CYS A 157 9.43 -2.57 -26.53
C CYS A 157 10.84 -3.16 -26.64
N GLU A 158 11.75 -2.45 -27.32
CA GLU A 158 13.15 -2.85 -27.47
C GLU A 158 13.86 -3.08 -26.12
N TYR A 159 13.64 -2.18 -25.15
CA TYR A 159 14.16 -2.35 -23.79
C TYR A 159 13.63 -3.62 -23.12
N TYR A 160 12.32 -3.89 -23.24
CA TYR A 160 11.71 -5.08 -22.64
C TYR A 160 12.06 -6.38 -23.36
N GLN A 161 12.39 -6.30 -24.66
CA GLN A 161 13.02 -7.38 -25.42
C GLN A 161 14.49 -7.58 -25.07
N LYS A 162 15.09 -6.66 -24.29
CA LYS A 162 16.48 -6.69 -23.84
C LYS A 162 17.48 -6.54 -25.00
N SER A 163 17.12 -5.76 -26.02
CA SER A 163 17.97 -5.55 -27.20
C SER A 163 19.18 -4.65 -26.90
N TYR A 164 19.03 -3.68 -26.00
CA TYR A 164 20.08 -2.75 -25.61
C TYR A 164 20.14 -2.53 -24.09
N GLU A 165 21.30 -2.06 -23.60
CA GLU A 165 21.45 -1.65 -22.20
C GLU A 165 21.08 -0.17 -22.02
N PRO A 166 20.21 0.17 -21.04
CA PRO A 166 19.81 1.55 -20.82
C PRO A 166 21.01 2.41 -20.38
N LYS A 167 21.14 3.58 -21.01
CA LYS A 167 22.16 4.57 -20.73
C LYS A 167 21.49 5.90 -20.44
N VAL A 168 21.57 6.34 -19.19
CA VAL A 168 20.76 7.46 -18.70
C VAL A 168 21.60 8.72 -18.49
N LEU A 169 21.25 9.81 -19.16
CA LEU A 169 21.84 11.12 -18.93
C LEU A 169 21.03 11.89 -17.89
N ILE A 170 21.66 12.27 -16.79
CA ILE A 170 21.07 13.12 -15.76
C ILE A 170 21.61 14.54 -15.92
N THR A 171 20.71 15.48 -16.14
CA THR A 171 21.04 16.89 -16.24
C THR A 171 20.12 17.74 -15.36
N PHE A 172 20.33 19.06 -15.41
CA PHE A 172 19.69 20.02 -14.53
C PHE A 172 19.04 21.15 -15.33
N ASN A 173 18.35 22.03 -14.60
CA ASN A 173 18.16 23.39 -15.07
C ASN A 173 19.52 24.13 -15.19
N GLN A 174 19.50 25.32 -15.79
CA GLN A 174 20.66 26.14 -16.18
C GLN A 174 21.77 26.22 -15.13
N SER A 175 21.44 26.51 -13.87
CA SER A 175 22.39 26.56 -12.76
C SER A 175 21.83 25.79 -11.55
N PRO A 176 22.27 24.54 -11.31
CA PRO A 176 21.78 23.75 -10.19
C PRO A 176 22.36 24.21 -8.85
N HIS A 177 21.51 24.29 -7.83
CA HIS A 177 21.98 24.45 -6.46
C HIS A 177 22.61 23.14 -5.95
N TRP A 178 23.49 23.24 -4.96
CA TRP A 178 24.21 22.08 -4.42
C TRP A 178 23.28 20.96 -3.94
N ARG A 179 22.07 21.28 -3.43
CA ARG A 179 21.09 20.27 -3.00
C ARG A 179 20.57 19.42 -4.16
N SER A 180 20.31 20.04 -5.30
CA SER A 180 19.88 19.36 -6.53
C SER A 180 21.03 18.56 -7.13
N SER A 181 22.25 19.10 -7.10
CA SER A 181 23.46 18.38 -7.49
C SER A 181 23.70 17.13 -6.62
N GLN A 182 23.44 17.21 -5.31
CA GLN A 182 23.48 16.03 -4.43
C GLN A 182 22.39 15.02 -4.78
N PHE A 183 21.18 15.49 -5.11
CA PHE A 183 20.10 14.62 -5.56
C PHE A 183 20.46 13.87 -6.86
N ALA A 184 21.05 14.55 -7.85
CA ALA A 184 21.55 13.90 -9.07
C ALA A 184 22.66 12.88 -8.79
N LYS A 185 23.61 13.18 -7.88
CA LYS A 185 24.64 12.21 -7.47
C LYS A 185 24.03 10.96 -6.83
N LEU A 186 22.92 11.10 -6.11
CA LEU A 186 22.18 9.97 -5.57
C LEU A 186 21.49 9.17 -6.67
N LEU A 187 20.80 9.84 -7.59
CA LEU A 187 20.19 9.19 -8.75
C LEU A 187 21.22 8.42 -9.57
N LYS A 188 22.41 9.01 -9.81
CA LYS A 188 23.53 8.33 -10.47
C LYS A 188 23.96 7.03 -9.80
N LYS A 189 23.89 6.97 -8.47
CA LYS A 189 24.27 5.76 -7.71
C LYS A 189 23.14 4.72 -7.66
N MET A 190 21.90 5.13 -7.90
CA MET A 190 20.73 4.25 -7.93
C MET A 190 20.51 3.64 -9.31
N ILE A 191 20.67 4.44 -10.37
CA ILE A 191 20.46 4.05 -11.75
C ILE A 191 21.80 3.55 -12.33
N PRO A 192 21.92 2.27 -12.72
CA PRO A 192 23.10 1.76 -13.42
C PRO A 192 23.38 2.53 -14.72
N ASN A 193 24.61 2.51 -15.21
CA ASN A 193 24.99 3.12 -16.51
C ASN A 193 24.52 4.57 -16.70
N SER A 194 24.51 5.36 -15.62
CA SER A 194 24.06 6.75 -15.65
C SER A 194 25.19 7.78 -15.52
N CYS A 195 25.06 8.87 -16.26
CA CYS A 195 26.01 9.98 -16.30
C CYS A 195 25.35 11.26 -15.80
N VAL A 196 26.08 12.09 -15.06
CA VAL A 196 25.57 13.40 -14.62
C VAL A 196 26.33 14.47 -15.37
N HIS A 197 25.61 15.32 -16.10
CA HIS A 197 26.21 16.41 -16.89
C HIS A 197 25.50 17.74 -16.64
N GLN A 198 26.28 18.81 -16.46
CA GLN A 198 25.74 20.15 -16.28
C GLN A 198 25.53 20.80 -17.64
N ARG A 199 24.30 21.30 -17.87
CA ARG A 199 23.86 21.80 -19.18
C ARG A 199 24.56 23.09 -19.62
N ASN A 200 25.18 23.84 -18.71
CA ASN A 200 25.90 25.10 -18.98
C ASN A 200 25.16 26.01 -19.98
N TYR A 201 23.95 26.45 -19.64
CA TYR A 201 23.11 27.36 -20.46
C TYR A 201 22.61 26.81 -21.81
N THR A 202 22.94 25.57 -22.18
CA THR A 202 22.46 24.93 -23.41
C THR A 202 20.94 24.71 -23.38
N ARG A 203 20.27 24.92 -24.52
CA ARG A 203 18.83 24.63 -24.64
C ARG A 203 18.57 23.13 -24.60
N LEU A 204 17.47 22.71 -23.97
CA LEU A 204 17.15 21.28 -23.81
C LEU A 204 17.05 20.52 -25.14
N LYS A 205 16.49 21.16 -26.19
CA LYS A 205 16.43 20.56 -27.54
C LYS A 205 17.82 20.20 -28.10
N ASN A 206 18.83 21.02 -27.83
CA ASN A 206 20.20 20.74 -28.25
C ASN A 206 20.83 19.63 -27.40
N VAL A 207 20.51 19.58 -26.11
CA VAL A 207 20.94 18.45 -25.25
C VAL A 207 20.35 17.14 -25.74
N CYS A 208 19.08 17.11 -26.16
CA CYS A 208 18.47 15.89 -26.70
C CYS A 208 19.21 15.45 -27.97
N LYS A 209 19.51 16.37 -28.90
CA LYS A 209 20.30 16.07 -30.10
C LYS A 209 21.70 15.52 -29.80
N SER A 210 22.38 16.09 -28.82
CA SER A 210 23.70 15.58 -28.38
C SER A 210 23.57 14.22 -27.69
N ALA A 211 22.54 14.03 -26.86
CA ALA A 211 22.30 12.77 -26.17
C ALA A 211 22.00 11.62 -27.14
N ILE A 212 21.22 11.88 -28.19
CA ILE A 212 20.97 10.94 -29.29
C ILE A 212 22.28 10.58 -30.00
N ARG A 213 23.14 11.57 -30.29
CA ARG A 213 24.45 11.34 -30.92
C ARG A 213 25.39 10.49 -30.05
N GLU A 214 25.29 10.63 -28.73
CA GLU A 214 26.08 9.87 -27.75
C GLU A 214 25.39 8.56 -27.31
N GLU A 215 24.33 8.16 -28.01
CA GLU A 215 23.60 6.90 -27.80
C GLU A 215 23.05 6.76 -26.36
N PHE A 216 22.55 7.87 -25.80
CA PHE A 216 21.76 7.80 -24.57
C PHE A 216 20.33 7.38 -24.89
N THR A 217 19.78 6.52 -24.03
CA THR A 217 18.43 5.98 -24.15
C THR A 217 17.42 6.87 -23.46
N ASP A 218 17.83 7.51 -22.35
CA ASP A 218 16.94 8.33 -21.54
C ASP A 218 17.63 9.58 -21.01
N LEU A 219 16.88 10.67 -20.92
CA LEU A 219 17.32 11.95 -20.36
C LEU A 219 16.44 12.32 -19.16
N LEU A 220 17.09 12.47 -18.01
CA LEU A 220 16.50 12.93 -16.76
C LEU A 220 16.88 14.39 -16.51
N VAL A 221 15.90 15.31 -16.52
CA VAL A 221 16.13 16.73 -16.21
C VAL A 221 15.57 17.05 -14.83
N ILE A 222 16.45 17.44 -13.91
CA ILE A 222 16.07 17.85 -12.56
C ILE A 222 15.83 19.36 -12.55
N ASN A 223 14.62 19.77 -12.18
CA ASN A 223 14.27 21.16 -11.93
C ASN A 223 14.18 21.44 -10.42
N GLU A 224 14.54 22.67 -10.04
CA GLU A 224 14.55 23.11 -8.66
C GLU A 224 13.74 24.37 -8.43
N TRP A 225 13.18 24.46 -7.23
CA TRP A 225 12.48 25.63 -6.73
C TRP A 225 12.90 25.91 -5.31
N ARG A 226 13.17 27.18 -5.01
CA ARG A 226 13.63 27.63 -3.67
C ARG A 226 14.76 26.73 -3.14
N LYS A 227 15.75 26.42 -4.00
CA LYS A 227 16.95 25.62 -3.68
C LYS A 227 16.67 24.16 -3.31
N LYS A 228 15.50 23.61 -3.68
CA LYS A 228 15.10 22.21 -3.48
C LYS A 228 14.62 21.58 -4.80
N PRO A 229 14.85 20.28 -5.04
CA PRO A 229 14.31 19.62 -6.22
C PRO A 229 12.78 19.60 -6.17
N GLU A 230 12.13 20.07 -7.23
CA GLU A 230 10.66 20.12 -7.36
C GLU A 230 10.18 19.46 -8.66
N GLY A 231 10.95 19.50 -9.74
CA GLY A 231 10.53 18.91 -11.02
C GLY A 231 11.49 17.80 -11.45
N LEU A 232 10.94 16.77 -12.06
CA LEU A 232 11.70 15.74 -12.75
C LEU A 232 11.05 15.52 -14.11
N LEU A 233 11.80 15.77 -15.17
CA LEU A 233 11.40 15.46 -16.54
C LEU A 233 12.12 14.17 -16.96
N VAL A 234 11.37 13.20 -17.45
CA VAL A 234 11.89 11.95 -18.02
C VAL A 234 11.58 11.98 -19.50
N ILE A 235 12.60 11.92 -20.34
CA ILE A 235 12.47 11.91 -21.80
C ILE A 235 13.11 10.63 -22.29
N HIS A 236 12.34 9.82 -22.99
CA HIS A 236 12.88 8.67 -23.72
C HIS A 236 13.42 9.14 -25.08
N LEU A 237 14.59 8.66 -25.49
CA LEU A 237 15.27 9.00 -26.74
C LEU A 237 15.32 7.75 -27.63
N PRO A 238 15.32 7.88 -28.97
CA PRO A 238 15.49 9.11 -29.76
C PRO A 238 14.21 9.87 -30.08
N GLU A 239 13.08 9.18 -30.15
CA GLU A 239 11.79 9.77 -30.50
C GLU A 239 10.89 9.95 -29.29
N GLY A 240 11.18 9.21 -28.22
CA GLY A 240 10.22 8.74 -27.23
C GLY A 240 9.48 9.78 -26.39
N PRO A 241 8.49 9.32 -25.60
CA PRO A 241 7.59 10.19 -24.87
C PRO A 241 8.31 10.96 -23.76
N THR A 242 7.75 12.11 -23.42
CA THR A 242 8.27 13.01 -22.40
C THR A 242 7.28 13.12 -21.24
N ALA A 243 7.66 12.60 -20.08
CA ALA A 243 6.87 12.69 -18.86
C ALA A 243 7.42 13.75 -17.90
N HIS A 244 6.53 14.65 -17.48
CA HIS A 244 6.83 15.67 -16.50
C HIS A 244 6.23 15.30 -15.15
N PHE A 245 7.09 15.13 -14.16
CA PHE A 245 6.71 14.84 -12.77
C PHE A 245 6.99 16.03 -11.87
N LYS A 246 6.05 16.29 -10.96
CA LYS A 246 6.31 17.06 -9.76
C LYS A 246 6.88 16.15 -8.68
N VAL A 247 8.08 16.46 -8.24
CA VAL A 247 8.73 15.91 -7.05
C VAL A 247 8.22 16.65 -5.82
N SER A 248 7.80 15.90 -4.81
CA SER A 248 7.35 16.41 -3.51
C SER A 248 7.91 15.55 -2.38
N ASN A 249 7.90 16.08 -1.15
CA ASN A 249 8.37 15.38 0.05
C ASN A 249 9.78 14.80 -0.07
N TYR A 250 10.68 15.51 -0.77
CA TYR A 250 12.08 15.11 -0.88
C TYR A 250 12.76 15.14 0.50
N LYS A 251 13.29 13.99 0.92
CA LYS A 251 14.16 13.82 2.07
C LYS A 251 15.53 13.36 1.62
N SER A 252 16.54 14.15 1.97
CA SER A 252 17.93 13.86 1.68
C SER A 252 18.47 12.72 2.55
N LEU A 253 19.58 12.09 2.14
CA LEU A 253 20.24 11.06 2.96
C LEU A 253 20.66 11.58 4.35
N LYS A 254 21.06 12.85 4.44
CA LYS A 254 21.43 13.50 5.71
C LYS A 254 20.25 13.51 6.70
N GLU A 255 19.05 13.83 6.21
CA GLU A 255 17.82 13.79 7.03
C GLU A 255 17.45 12.36 7.46
N LEU A 256 17.77 11.36 6.62
CA LEU A 256 17.55 9.94 6.93
C LEU A 256 18.67 9.33 7.79
N ARG A 257 19.68 10.12 8.18
CA ARG A 257 20.89 9.68 8.88
C ARG A 257 21.59 8.52 8.14
N ARG A 258 21.66 8.61 6.81
CA ARG A 258 22.33 7.65 5.92
C ARG A 258 23.44 8.32 5.12
N THR A 259 24.34 7.49 4.58
CA THR A 259 25.51 7.94 3.82
C THR A 259 25.56 7.23 2.48
N ILE A 260 26.04 7.94 1.44
CA ILE A 260 26.16 7.41 0.06
C ILE A 260 27.02 6.14 0.01
N LYS A 261 28.03 6.03 0.88
CA LYS A 261 28.93 4.86 0.98
C LYS A 261 28.19 3.55 1.27
N ASN A 262 27.00 3.63 1.87
CA ASN A 262 26.21 2.44 2.17
C ASN A 262 25.54 1.87 0.91
N ILE A 263 25.44 2.66 -0.16
CA ILE A 263 24.87 2.23 -1.44
C ILE A 263 25.93 1.44 -2.21
N SER A 264 25.71 0.13 -2.34
CA SER A 264 26.56 -0.75 -3.17
C SER A 264 26.51 -0.36 -4.65
N THR A 265 27.36 -0.97 -5.47
CA THR A 265 27.37 -0.76 -6.92
C THR A 265 26.45 -1.73 -7.67
N HIS A 266 26.08 -2.87 -7.05
CA HIS A 266 25.21 -3.89 -7.64
C HIS A 266 23.91 -3.35 -8.23
N ARG A 267 23.49 -3.88 -9.38
CA ARG A 267 22.23 -3.51 -10.05
C ARG A 267 21.02 -3.83 -9.15
N PRO A 268 20.15 -2.85 -8.83
CA PRO A 268 19.01 -3.08 -7.95
C PRO A 268 17.87 -3.78 -8.68
N GLU A 269 17.04 -4.51 -7.94
CA GLU A 269 15.72 -4.93 -8.39
C GLU A 269 14.77 -3.74 -8.47
N VAL A 270 13.85 -3.73 -9.43
CA VAL A 270 12.85 -2.66 -9.59
C VAL A 270 11.47 -3.24 -9.35
N ILE A 271 10.73 -2.65 -8.42
CA ILE A 271 9.35 -3.00 -8.12
C ILE A 271 8.45 -1.85 -8.54
N LEU A 272 7.50 -2.14 -9.42
CA LEU A 272 6.45 -1.22 -9.87
C LEU A 272 5.12 -1.73 -9.32
N ASN A 273 4.52 -1.00 -8.38
CA ASN A 273 3.29 -1.42 -7.70
C ASN A 273 2.12 -0.49 -8.07
N ASN A 274 0.97 -1.10 -8.36
CA ASN A 274 -0.32 -0.43 -8.62
C ASN A 274 -0.31 0.52 -9.82
N PHE A 275 0.41 0.18 -10.88
CA PHE A 275 0.28 0.84 -12.18
C PHE A 275 -0.71 0.02 -13.01
N THR A 276 -2.00 0.31 -12.87
CA THR A 276 -3.07 -0.58 -13.36
C THR A 276 -3.79 -0.01 -14.56
N THR A 277 -3.87 1.31 -14.71
CA THR A 277 -4.53 1.93 -15.88
C THR A 277 -3.63 1.86 -17.11
N ARG A 278 -4.16 2.06 -18.32
CA ARG A 278 -3.34 2.16 -19.55
C ARG A 278 -2.24 3.22 -19.42
N LEU A 279 -2.58 4.42 -18.94
CA LEU A 279 -1.61 5.47 -18.63
C LEU A 279 -0.61 5.04 -17.55
N GLY A 280 -1.08 4.36 -16.51
CA GLY A 280 -0.27 3.80 -15.44
C GLY A 280 0.77 2.82 -15.97
N LEU A 281 0.39 1.91 -16.86
CA LEU A 281 1.27 0.95 -17.50
C LEU A 281 2.36 1.65 -18.31
N THR A 282 2.03 2.63 -19.15
CA THR A 282 3.01 3.43 -19.91
C THR A 282 4.01 4.12 -18.98
N VAL A 283 3.53 4.78 -17.93
CA VAL A 283 4.38 5.46 -16.95
C VAL A 283 5.23 4.48 -16.16
N GLY A 284 4.67 3.33 -15.77
CA GLY A 284 5.38 2.26 -15.09
C GLY A 284 6.51 1.72 -15.96
N ARG A 285 6.23 1.48 -17.25
CA ARG A 285 7.21 0.99 -18.22
C ARG A 285 8.35 1.97 -18.43
N MET A 286 8.03 3.23 -18.65
CA MET A 286 9.01 4.31 -18.76
C MET A 286 9.89 4.43 -17.50
N LEU A 287 9.33 4.32 -16.29
CA LEU A 287 10.13 4.36 -15.05
C LEU A 287 10.98 3.09 -14.84
N GLY A 288 10.51 1.95 -15.34
CA GLY A 288 11.25 0.68 -15.35
C GLY A 288 12.44 0.72 -16.31
N ALA A 289 12.23 1.26 -17.52
CA ALA A 289 13.23 1.37 -18.58
C ALA A 289 14.50 2.13 -18.18
N LEU A 290 14.41 3.01 -17.18
CA LEU A 290 15.56 3.72 -16.63
C LEU A 290 16.61 2.79 -15.99
N PHE A 291 16.22 1.59 -15.55
CA PHE A 291 17.11 0.67 -14.84
C PHE A 291 17.50 -0.50 -15.74
N HIS A 292 18.63 -1.13 -15.44
CA HIS A 292 19.02 -2.35 -16.13
C HIS A 292 17.98 -3.47 -15.90
N TYR A 293 17.57 -4.17 -16.96
CA TYR A 293 16.54 -5.22 -16.92
C TYR A 293 16.96 -6.46 -16.10
N GLU A 294 18.27 -6.76 -16.04
CA GLU A 294 18.85 -7.77 -15.15
C GLU A 294 19.31 -7.19 -13.79
N PRO A 295 18.64 -7.58 -12.67
CA PRO A 295 19.08 -7.20 -11.34
C PRO A 295 20.14 -8.16 -10.76
N GLU A 296 20.95 -7.66 -9.82
CA GLU A 296 21.94 -8.46 -9.10
C GLU A 296 21.48 -8.74 -7.66
N PHE A 297 20.94 -9.94 -7.44
CA PHE A 297 20.42 -10.38 -6.15
C PHE A 297 21.45 -10.41 -5.02
N ARG A 298 22.75 -10.58 -5.34
CA ARG A 298 23.85 -10.53 -4.35
C ARG A 298 23.88 -9.19 -3.60
N GLY A 299 23.53 -8.10 -4.29
CA GLY A 299 23.48 -6.77 -3.69
C GLY A 299 22.31 -6.59 -2.72
N ARG A 300 21.26 -7.41 -2.82
CA ARG A 300 20.02 -7.32 -2.03
C ARG A 300 19.40 -5.92 -2.01
N ARG A 301 19.52 -5.20 -3.13
CA ARG A 301 19.03 -3.83 -3.28
C ARG A 301 17.75 -3.85 -4.10
N VAL A 302 16.77 -3.06 -3.67
CA VAL A 302 15.51 -2.91 -4.37
C VAL A 302 15.09 -1.45 -4.41
N VAL A 303 14.71 -0.99 -5.59
CA VAL A 303 14.07 0.30 -5.86
C VAL A 303 12.60 0.03 -6.06
N THR A 304 11.74 0.77 -5.36
CA THR A 304 10.30 0.60 -5.42
C THR A 304 9.64 1.89 -5.87
N PHE A 305 8.81 1.81 -6.90
CA PHE A 305 7.83 2.83 -7.28
C PHE A 305 6.46 2.30 -6.89
N HIS A 306 5.92 2.84 -5.80
CA HIS A 306 4.60 2.46 -5.33
C HIS A 306 3.59 3.55 -5.66
N ASN A 307 2.69 3.27 -6.60
CA ASN A 307 1.59 4.15 -6.92
C ASN A 307 0.47 4.01 -5.88
N GLN A 308 0.07 5.14 -5.31
CA GLN A 308 -1.10 5.23 -4.44
C GLN A 308 -1.79 6.56 -4.70
N ARG A 309 -2.96 6.52 -5.34
CA ARG A 309 -3.81 7.69 -5.63
C ARG A 309 -3.08 8.76 -6.44
N ASP A 310 -2.42 8.36 -7.53
CA ASP A 310 -1.57 9.18 -8.41
C ASP A 310 -0.31 9.76 -7.75
N TYR A 311 0.00 9.32 -6.53
CA TYR A 311 1.27 9.61 -5.88
C TYR A 311 2.17 8.39 -6.00
N ILE A 312 3.24 8.53 -6.76
CA ILE A 312 4.26 7.50 -6.92
C ILE A 312 5.30 7.71 -5.82
N PHE A 313 5.30 6.84 -4.82
CA PHE A 313 6.29 6.85 -3.77
C PHE A 313 7.54 6.12 -4.22
N PHE A 314 8.62 6.87 -4.39
CA PHE A 314 9.94 6.31 -4.63
C PHE A 314 10.59 5.91 -3.30
N ARG A 315 11.04 4.67 -3.19
CA ARG A 315 11.89 4.23 -2.09
C ARG A 315 13.01 3.34 -2.60
N HIS A 316 14.11 3.35 -1.86
CA HIS A 316 15.26 2.51 -2.13
C HIS A 316 15.64 1.79 -0.85
N HIS A 317 15.57 0.46 -0.89
CA HIS A 317 15.75 -0.41 0.26
C HIS A 317 16.86 -1.43 0.00
N LEU A 318 17.50 -1.85 1.08
CA LEU A 318 18.21 -3.11 1.17
C LEU A 318 17.27 -4.09 1.88
N TYR A 319 17.11 -5.29 1.33
CA TYR A 319 16.30 -6.33 1.95
C TYR A 319 17.16 -7.43 2.57
N GLU A 320 16.66 -8.03 3.63
CA GLU A 320 17.26 -9.19 4.28
C GLU A 320 16.16 -10.16 4.66
N PHE A 321 16.29 -11.40 4.19
CA PHE A 321 15.39 -12.49 4.55
C PHE A 321 15.74 -13.00 5.95
N ASP A 322 14.70 -13.25 6.76
CA ASP A 322 14.89 -14.01 8.00
C ASP A 322 15.37 -15.45 7.67
N LYS A 323 15.98 -16.14 8.64
CA LYS A 323 16.52 -17.50 8.48
C LYS A 323 15.54 -18.50 7.86
N ASN A 324 14.23 -18.27 8.06
CA ASN A 324 13.15 -19.14 7.59
C ASN A 324 12.52 -18.65 6.26
N GLY A 325 13.01 -17.57 5.66
CA GLY A 325 12.51 -17.00 4.39
C GLY A 325 11.12 -16.34 4.44
N LYS A 326 10.35 -16.52 5.51
CA LYS A 326 8.94 -16.05 5.59
C LYS A 326 8.75 -14.54 5.69
N ARG A 327 9.76 -13.81 6.17
CA ARG A 327 9.67 -12.37 6.46
C ARG A 327 10.90 -11.66 5.92
N VAL A 328 10.68 -10.46 5.41
CA VAL A 328 11.72 -9.58 4.87
C VAL A 328 11.87 -8.37 5.78
N LYS A 329 13.11 -8.13 6.21
CA LYS A 329 13.49 -6.89 6.89
C LYS A 329 14.00 -5.90 5.86
N LEU A 330 13.44 -4.69 5.87
CA LEU A 330 13.81 -3.63 4.94
C LEU A 330 14.62 -2.55 5.66
N ARG A 331 15.76 -2.19 5.08
CA ARG A 331 16.60 -1.09 5.53
C ARG A 331 16.70 -0.03 4.43
N GLU A 332 16.24 1.18 4.69
CA GLU A 332 16.33 2.26 3.70
C GLU A 332 17.76 2.66 3.35
N LEU A 333 18.01 2.91 2.07
CA LEU A 333 19.34 3.19 1.54
C LEU A 333 19.42 4.54 0.84
N GLY A 334 18.42 4.85 0.02
CA GLY A 334 18.38 6.04 -0.82
C GLY A 334 17.45 7.16 -0.30
N PRO A 335 17.32 8.26 -1.08
CA PRO A 335 16.42 9.35 -0.74
C PRO A 335 14.96 8.90 -0.78
N ARG A 336 14.10 9.63 -0.04
CA ARG A 336 12.65 9.50 -0.17
C ARG A 336 12.13 10.69 -0.94
N PHE A 337 11.28 10.44 -1.92
CA PHE A 337 10.48 11.48 -2.54
C PHE A 337 9.19 10.86 -3.08
N THR A 338 8.27 11.73 -3.47
CA THR A 338 7.01 11.35 -4.10
C THR A 338 6.95 12.06 -5.45
N LEU A 339 6.65 11.32 -6.51
CA LEU A 339 6.38 11.87 -7.83
C LEU A 339 4.87 11.97 -8.03
N LYS A 340 4.43 13.02 -8.72
CA LYS A 340 3.08 13.15 -9.25
C LYS A 340 3.19 13.54 -10.71
N LEU A 341 2.60 12.75 -11.60
CA LEU A 341 2.57 13.05 -13.03
C LEU A 341 1.81 14.37 -13.26
N ARG A 342 2.37 15.23 -14.09
CA ARG A 342 1.79 16.51 -14.49
C ARG A 342 1.37 16.51 -15.95
N SER A 343 2.20 15.94 -16.80
CA SER A 343 1.89 15.77 -18.21
C SER A 343 2.69 14.60 -18.77
N LEU A 344 2.11 13.93 -19.75
CA LEU A 344 2.74 12.98 -20.64
C LEU A 344 2.58 13.53 -22.05
N GLN A 345 3.71 13.80 -22.70
CA GLN A 345 3.80 14.32 -24.05
C GLN A 345 4.24 13.19 -24.97
N VAL A 346 3.61 13.09 -26.13
CA VAL A 346 4.05 12.22 -27.23
C VAL A 346 5.25 12.89 -27.88
N GLY A 347 6.34 12.14 -27.98
CA GLY A 347 7.57 12.63 -28.57
C GLY A 347 8.51 13.37 -27.62
N LEU A 348 9.60 13.86 -28.21
CA LEU A 348 10.62 14.67 -27.54
C LEU A 348 10.05 15.96 -26.94
N PHE A 349 10.73 16.47 -25.91
CA PHE A 349 10.34 17.70 -25.23
C PHE A 349 10.12 18.88 -26.21
N ASP A 350 8.86 19.31 -26.30
CA ASP A 350 8.49 20.54 -26.99
C ASP A 350 7.44 21.33 -26.20
N GLY A 351 7.89 22.44 -25.61
CA GLY A 351 7.01 23.29 -24.80
C GLY A 351 6.08 24.21 -25.59
N LYS A 352 6.15 24.26 -26.92
CA LYS A 352 5.31 25.15 -27.75
C LYS A 352 4.23 24.41 -28.53
N CYS A 353 4.62 23.38 -29.26
CA CYS A 353 3.76 22.63 -30.18
C CYS A 353 3.73 21.14 -29.82
N GLY A 354 4.02 20.80 -28.56
CA GLY A 354 4.03 19.43 -28.10
C GLY A 354 2.62 18.84 -27.98
N ASP A 355 2.43 17.66 -28.56
CA ASP A 355 1.17 16.91 -28.42
C ASP A 355 1.15 16.17 -27.08
N TYR A 356 0.17 16.49 -26.24
CA TYR A 356 0.02 15.88 -24.93
C TYR A 356 -0.98 14.73 -24.99
N GLU A 357 -0.50 13.51 -24.74
CA GLU A 357 -1.36 12.35 -24.52
C GLU A 357 -2.21 12.55 -23.27
N TRP A 358 -1.58 13.06 -22.21
CA TRP A 358 -2.25 13.31 -20.95
C TRP A 358 -1.70 14.55 -20.24
N MET A 359 -2.57 15.37 -19.68
CA MET A 359 -2.17 16.51 -18.86
C MET A 359 -3.12 16.72 -17.70
N ILE A 360 -2.56 16.97 -16.51
CA ILE A 360 -3.35 17.34 -15.35
C ILE A 360 -3.92 18.76 -15.54
N THR A 361 -5.22 18.84 -15.81
CA THR A 361 -5.92 20.12 -15.86
C THR A 361 -6.20 20.56 -14.43
N ASN A 362 -5.57 21.65 -13.97
CA ASN A 362 -5.75 22.20 -12.61
C ASN A 362 -7.20 22.61 -12.25
N LYS A 363 -8.19 22.33 -13.12
CA LYS A 363 -9.62 22.46 -12.87
C LYS A 363 -10.10 21.30 -12.00
N ARG A 364 -9.70 21.32 -10.72
CA ARG A 364 -10.09 20.39 -9.63
C ARG A 364 -11.59 20.10 -9.50
N HIS A 365 -12.46 20.84 -10.19
CA HIS A 365 -13.90 20.77 -10.06
C HIS A 365 -14.61 20.12 -11.26
N GLN A 366 -13.95 19.88 -12.40
CA GLN A 366 -14.61 19.35 -13.60
C GLN A 366 -14.15 17.95 -13.99
N MET A 367 -12.88 17.57 -13.77
CA MET A 367 -12.33 16.28 -14.23
C MET A 367 -11.73 15.41 -13.09
N GLU A 368 -11.47 16.00 -11.92
CA GLU A 368 -10.75 15.34 -10.82
C GLU A 368 -11.70 15.03 -9.65
N GLY A 369 -12.51 13.98 -9.79
CA GLY A 369 -13.25 13.43 -8.66
C GLY A 369 -12.27 13.01 -7.55
N ARG A 370 -12.60 13.25 -6.27
CA ARG A 370 -11.74 12.85 -5.12
C ARG A 370 -11.51 11.32 -5.01
N ARG A 371 -12.18 10.55 -5.87
CA ARG A 371 -12.20 9.08 -5.94
C ARG A 371 -11.77 8.54 -7.31
N ARG A 372 -11.43 9.43 -8.25
CA ARG A 372 -10.86 9.08 -9.55
C ARG A 372 -9.35 9.21 -9.49
N PHE A 373 -8.64 8.21 -9.98
CA PHE A 373 -7.18 8.16 -10.04
C PHE A 373 -6.80 7.65 -11.44
N PHE A 374 -5.70 8.16 -11.99
CA PHE A 374 -5.34 8.01 -13.40
C PHE A 374 -4.20 7.02 -13.66
N LEU A 375 -3.42 6.65 -12.63
CA LEU A 375 -2.28 5.73 -12.72
C LEU A 375 -2.58 4.33 -12.14
#